data_AF-A0A0U5F9F1-F1
#
_entry.id   AF-A0A0U5F9F1-F1
#
_cell.length_a   1.000
_cell.length_b   1.000
_cell.length_c   1.000
_cell.angle_alpha   90.00
_cell.angle_beta   90.00
_cell.angle_gamma   90.00
#
_symmetry.space_group_name_H-M   'P 1'
#
loop_
_entity.id
_entity.type
_entity.pdbx_description
1 polymer ?
#
loop_
_entity_poly.entity_id
_entity_poly.type
_entity_poly.pdbx_seq_one_letter_code
_entity_poly.pdbx_strand_id
1 'polypeptide(L)'
;MSVNRTLLLALSIALASMCGSASAAASQSTTTVQTTKVYRANTPEANAIEKWLDSVPNADRRTMDLGKITIKSSKTAKGSLMTAANDGPPVPLPASGSPGEKITITNELPGGYVETWTFEWVGGGGGGEWRQTDYESHAPVNNPEKPNEL
;
A
#
# COMPACT_ATOMS: atom_id res chain seq x y z
N MET A 1 -31.56 8.81 82.98
CA MET A 1 -32.51 9.96 82.90
C MET A 1 -31.94 10.96 81.91
N SER A 2 -32.76 11.28 80.90
CA SER A 2 -32.72 12.40 79.93
C SER A 2 -31.40 12.78 79.23
N VAL A 3 -31.41 12.77 77.89
CA VAL A 3 -30.97 13.96 77.13
C VAL A 3 -31.96 14.23 76.01
N ASN A 4 -32.36 15.50 75.95
CA ASN A 4 -33.36 16.13 75.13
C ASN A 4 -32.94 16.37 73.67
N ARG A 5 -33.93 16.20 72.78
CA ARG A 5 -34.43 17.15 71.75
C ARG A 5 -33.44 18.22 71.22
N THR A 6 -33.28 18.32 69.90
CA THR A 6 -33.99 19.31 69.06
C THR A 6 -33.54 19.21 67.59
N LEU A 7 -34.56 19.04 66.73
CA LEU A 7 -34.73 19.40 65.31
C LEU A 7 -33.67 20.30 64.64
N LEU A 8 -33.34 20.04 63.36
CA LEU A 8 -33.48 21.00 62.24
C LEU A 8 -33.13 20.35 60.88
N LEU A 9 -34.02 20.58 59.91
CA LEU A 9 -33.92 20.27 58.49
C LEU A 9 -32.81 21.11 57.82
N ALA A 10 -32.13 20.56 56.80
CA ALA A 10 -31.80 21.33 55.59
C ALA A 10 -31.29 20.43 54.45
N LEU A 11 -32.01 20.53 53.33
CA LEU A 11 -31.69 20.05 51.99
C LEU A 11 -30.42 20.76 51.46
N SER A 12 -29.46 20.04 50.89
CA SER A 12 -28.43 20.64 50.03
C SER A 12 -28.03 19.65 48.93
N ILE A 13 -28.56 19.92 47.75
CA ILE A 13 -28.22 19.32 46.47
C ILE A 13 -26.83 19.80 46.09
N ALA A 14 -25.91 18.87 45.82
CA ALA A 14 -24.71 19.15 45.04
C ALA A 14 -24.46 17.97 44.11
N LEU A 15 -25.21 17.95 43.00
CA LEU A 15 -24.92 17.09 41.86
C LEU A 15 -23.67 17.65 41.19
N ALA A 16 -22.50 17.11 41.54
CA ALA A 16 -21.23 17.51 40.94
C ALA A 16 -21.29 17.22 39.43
N SER A 17 -21.48 18.29 38.65
CA SER A 17 -21.41 18.28 37.20
C SER A 17 -19.97 17.99 36.77
N MET A 18 -19.65 16.73 36.53
CA MET A 18 -18.40 16.34 35.89
C MET A 18 -18.60 16.43 34.38
N CYS A 19 -18.39 17.62 33.81
CA CYS A 19 -18.43 17.87 32.38
C CYS A 19 -17.03 18.30 31.91
N GLY A 20 -16.53 17.63 30.87
CA GLY A 20 -15.41 18.05 30.02
C GLY A 20 -14.02 17.79 30.61
N SER A 21 -13.20 16.91 30.07
CA SER A 21 -12.80 16.95 28.66
C SER A 21 -12.53 15.53 28.16
N ALA A 22 -13.46 14.95 27.41
CA ALA A 22 -13.09 13.89 26.49
C ALA A 22 -12.25 14.58 25.41
N SER A 23 -10.92 14.45 25.50
CA SER A 23 -10.06 14.79 24.38
C SER A 23 -10.41 13.79 23.27
N ALA A 24 -11.27 14.21 22.35
CA ALA A 24 -11.48 13.48 21.12
C ALA A 24 -10.16 13.57 20.36
N ALA A 25 -9.27 12.59 20.59
CA ALA A 25 -8.14 12.37 19.70
C ALA A 25 -8.75 12.25 18.31
N ALA A 26 -8.52 13.26 17.47
CA ALA A 26 -8.93 13.20 16.08
C ALA A 26 -8.24 11.98 15.48
N SER A 27 -8.99 10.89 15.32
CA SER A 27 -8.51 9.70 14.63
C SER A 27 -8.12 10.16 13.24
N GLN A 28 -6.82 10.29 12.99
CA GLN A 28 -6.31 10.62 11.67
C GLN A 28 -6.67 9.43 10.77
N SER A 29 -7.76 9.57 10.01
CA SER A 29 -8.16 8.57 9.04
C SER A 29 -7.01 8.37 8.07
N THR A 30 -6.59 7.11 7.95
CA THR A 30 -5.57 6.70 6.98
C THR A 30 -6.30 6.12 5.79
N THR A 31 -6.04 6.63 4.60
CA THR A 31 -6.64 6.14 3.36
C THR A 31 -5.55 5.52 2.50
N THR A 32 -5.75 4.27 2.10
CA THR A 32 -4.88 3.56 1.15
C THR A 32 -5.57 3.51 -0.20
N VAL A 33 -4.90 4.05 -1.23
CA VAL A 33 -5.32 3.97 -2.62
C VAL A 33 -4.51 2.89 -3.31
N GLN A 34 -5.17 1.92 -3.93
CA GLN A 34 -4.53 0.90 -4.76
C GLN A 34 -4.92 1.10 -6.21
N THR A 35 -3.96 0.98 -7.12
CA THR A 35 -4.22 1.02 -8.57
C THR A 35 -3.57 -0.16 -9.26
N THR A 36 -4.29 -0.77 -10.20
CA THR A 36 -3.76 -1.85 -11.06
C THR A 36 -3.84 -1.43 -12.52
N LYS A 37 -2.76 -1.60 -13.27
CA LYS A 37 -2.72 -1.41 -14.73
C LYS A 37 -2.04 -2.59 -15.41
N VAL A 38 -2.47 -2.89 -16.63
CA VAL A 38 -1.95 -4.02 -17.41
C VAL A 38 -1.49 -3.52 -18.77
N TYR A 39 -0.28 -3.92 -19.17
CA TYR A 39 0.35 -3.57 -20.44
C TYR A 39 0.76 -4.84 -21.18
N ARG A 40 0.74 -4.77 -22.51
CA ARG A 40 1.21 -5.87 -23.36
C ARG A 40 2.70 -5.68 -23.68
N ALA A 41 3.35 -6.78 -24.06
CA ALA A 41 4.69 -6.75 -24.60
C ALA A 41 4.80 -5.82 -25.81
N ASN A 42 6.00 -5.30 -26.05
CA ASN A 42 6.34 -4.48 -27.23
C ASN A 42 5.57 -3.15 -27.35
N THR A 43 4.94 -2.67 -26.28
CA THR A 43 4.38 -1.31 -26.27
C THR A 43 5.40 -0.29 -25.74
N PRO A 44 5.28 1.00 -26.08
CA PRO A 44 6.12 2.05 -25.48
C PRO A 44 6.09 2.02 -23.96
N GLU A 45 4.93 1.68 -23.37
CA GLU A 45 4.76 1.57 -21.93
C GLU A 45 5.58 0.42 -21.33
N ALA A 46 5.56 -0.75 -21.96
CA ALA A 46 6.36 -1.90 -21.53
C ALA A 46 7.86 -1.58 -21.55
N ASN A 47 8.34 -0.94 -22.62
CA ASN A 47 9.73 -0.50 -22.75
C ASN A 47 10.11 0.54 -21.68
N ALA A 48 9.19 1.44 -21.33
CA ALA A 48 9.41 2.42 -20.27
C ALA A 48 9.50 1.77 -18.87
N ILE A 49 8.73 0.71 -18.63
CA ILE A 49 8.78 -0.07 -17.39
C ILE A 49 10.09 -0.85 -17.28
N GLU A 50 10.55 -1.46 -18.39
CA GLU A 50 11.88 -2.08 -18.46
C GLU A 50 12.99 -1.09 -18.10
N LYS A 51 13.00 0.08 -18.74
CA LYS A 51 14.02 1.10 -18.47
C LYS A 51 13.98 1.58 -17.03
N TRP A 52 12.78 1.67 -16.45
CA TRP A 52 12.63 2.01 -15.04
C TRP A 52 13.21 0.92 -14.14
N LEU A 53 12.87 -0.35 -14.36
CA LEU A 53 13.45 -1.48 -13.63
C LEU A 53 14.97 -1.46 -13.70
N ASP A 54 15.53 -1.15 -14.87
CA ASP A 54 16.97 -1.09 -15.06
C ASP A 54 17.65 0.09 -14.35
N SER A 55 16.90 1.17 -14.10
CA SER A 55 17.37 2.36 -13.41
C SER A 55 17.34 2.23 -11.88
N VAL A 56 16.55 1.31 -11.32
CA VAL A 56 16.49 1.12 -9.87
C VAL A 56 17.79 0.48 -9.38
N PRO A 57 18.52 1.12 -8.46
CA PRO A 57 19.77 0.58 -7.95
C PRO A 57 19.53 -0.70 -7.14
N ASN A 58 20.44 -1.67 -7.27
CA ASN A 58 20.42 -2.95 -6.52
C ASN A 58 19.13 -3.78 -6.67
N ALA A 59 18.34 -3.55 -7.72
CA ALA A 59 17.21 -4.39 -8.07
C ALA A 59 17.67 -5.65 -8.82
N ASP A 60 16.94 -6.75 -8.65
CA ASP A 60 17.13 -7.97 -9.42
C ASP A 60 16.84 -7.69 -10.90
N ARG A 61 17.78 -8.08 -11.75
CA ARG A 61 17.65 -7.87 -13.20
C ARG A 61 16.66 -8.88 -13.76
N ARG A 62 15.92 -8.46 -14.78
CA ARG A 62 15.05 -9.38 -15.51
C ARG A 62 15.88 -10.50 -16.12
N THR A 63 15.37 -11.71 -15.99
CA THR A 63 15.96 -12.91 -16.57
C THR A 63 15.25 -13.36 -17.84
N MET A 64 14.10 -12.75 -18.16
CA MET A 64 13.28 -13.10 -19.32
C MET A 64 12.74 -11.86 -20.06
N ASP A 65 12.26 -12.11 -21.28
CA ASP A 65 11.64 -11.10 -22.13
C ASP A 65 10.35 -10.53 -21.53
N LEU A 66 9.94 -9.35 -22.00
CA LEU A 66 8.68 -8.75 -21.57
C LEU A 66 7.49 -9.47 -22.21
N GLY A 67 6.58 -9.93 -21.37
CA GLY A 67 5.29 -10.50 -21.74
C GLY A 67 4.15 -9.54 -21.39
N LYS A 68 3.14 -10.06 -20.70
CA LYS A 68 2.06 -9.25 -20.11
C LYS A 68 2.56 -8.68 -18.78
N ILE A 69 2.61 -7.36 -18.68
CA ILE A 69 3.08 -6.66 -17.48
C ILE A 69 1.88 -6.15 -16.69
N THR A 70 1.76 -6.56 -15.43
CA THR A 70 0.79 -6.03 -14.48
C THR A 70 1.51 -5.18 -13.46
N ILE A 71 1.07 -3.94 -13.28
CA ILE A 71 1.60 -3.03 -12.25
C ILE A 71 0.50 -2.81 -11.22
N LYS A 72 0.84 -3.04 -9.96
CA LYS A 72 0.02 -2.67 -8.80
C LYS A 72 0.77 -1.61 -8.01
N SER A 73 0.17 -0.45 -7.78
CA SER A 73 0.70 0.54 -6.84
C SER A 73 -0.22 0.69 -5.64
N SER A 74 0.38 1.02 -4.49
CA SER A 74 -0.37 1.41 -3.30
C SER A 74 0.27 2.60 -2.61
N LYS A 75 -0.52 3.65 -2.38
CA LYS A 75 -0.12 4.83 -1.63
C LYS A 75 -1.04 5.02 -0.43
N THR A 76 -0.46 5.33 0.72
CA THR A 76 -1.19 5.59 1.94
C THR A 76 -0.99 7.04 2.35
N ALA A 77 -2.07 7.78 2.58
CA ALA A 77 -2.01 9.11 3.16
C ALA A 77 -2.81 9.23 4.44
N LYS A 78 -2.37 10.19 5.26
CA LYS A 78 -3.04 10.60 6.50
C LYS A 78 -3.89 11.83 6.22
N GLY A 79 -5.18 11.74 6.49
CA GLY A 79 -6.15 12.82 6.29
C GLY A 79 -7.21 12.52 5.21
N SER A 80 -8.35 13.21 5.29
CA SER A 80 -9.56 12.96 4.51
C SER A 80 -9.49 13.33 3.02
N LEU A 81 -8.34 13.74 2.50
CA LEU A 81 -8.20 14.25 1.13
C LEU A 81 -7.22 13.37 0.34
N MET A 82 -7.69 12.20 -0.06
CA MET A 82 -7.13 11.50 -1.22
C MET A 82 -8.19 11.58 -2.32
N THR A 83 -8.01 12.50 -3.25
CA THR A 83 -8.79 12.50 -4.49
C THR A 83 -8.39 11.23 -5.23
N ALA A 84 -9.26 10.23 -5.24
CA ALA A 84 -9.09 9.01 -6.03
C ALA A 84 -9.29 9.32 -7.53
N ALA A 85 -8.49 10.24 -8.07
CA ALA A 85 -8.58 10.68 -9.44
C ALA A 85 -7.49 9.97 -10.25
N ASN A 86 -7.75 8.75 -10.71
CA ASN A 86 -6.99 8.09 -11.80
C ASN A 86 -5.45 8.01 -11.69
N ASP A 87 -4.90 8.27 -10.51
CA ASP A 87 -3.47 8.47 -10.23
C ASP A 87 -2.74 7.13 -10.04
N GLY A 88 -3.13 6.13 -10.83
CA GLY A 88 -2.33 4.93 -11.01
C GLY A 88 -0.99 5.31 -11.60
N PRO A 89 0.06 4.50 -11.38
CA PRO A 89 1.40 4.92 -11.72
C PRO A 89 1.38 5.33 -13.19
N PRO A 90 1.76 6.58 -13.51
CA PRO A 90 1.94 6.97 -14.89
C PRO A 90 2.98 6.02 -15.47
N VAL A 91 2.92 5.81 -16.79
CA VAL A 91 4.05 5.25 -17.49
C VAL A 91 4.74 6.43 -18.19
N PRO A 92 6.04 6.68 -17.95
CA PRO A 92 6.97 5.89 -17.15
C PRO A 92 6.63 5.89 -15.66
N LEU A 93 6.96 4.78 -14.98
CA LEU A 93 6.83 4.65 -13.53
C LEU A 93 7.51 5.83 -12.82
N PRO A 94 6.96 6.28 -11.68
CA PRO A 94 7.40 7.50 -11.04
C PRO A 94 8.85 7.40 -10.56
N ALA A 95 9.65 8.44 -10.81
CA ALA A 95 11.03 8.51 -10.33
C ALA A 95 11.12 8.77 -8.81
N SER A 96 10.03 9.27 -8.21
CA SER A 96 9.91 9.56 -6.78
C SER A 96 8.57 9.08 -6.23
N GLY A 97 8.54 8.70 -4.96
CA GLY A 97 7.32 8.25 -4.28
C GLY A 97 7.06 8.96 -2.96
N SER A 98 5.97 8.59 -2.32
CA SER A 98 5.69 8.92 -0.92
C SER A 98 6.33 7.89 0.02
N PRO A 99 6.74 8.26 1.25
CA PRO A 99 7.30 7.29 2.20
C PRO A 99 6.39 6.07 2.40
N GLY A 100 6.90 4.87 2.16
CA GLY A 100 6.15 3.62 2.29
C GLY A 100 5.19 3.31 1.12
N GLU A 101 5.19 4.13 0.07
CA GLU A 101 4.50 3.80 -1.19
C GLU A 101 5.11 2.53 -1.79
N LYS A 102 4.25 1.66 -2.35
CA LYS A 102 4.68 0.39 -2.95
C LYS A 102 4.31 0.30 -4.41
N ILE A 103 5.18 -0.34 -5.18
CA ILE A 103 4.94 -0.73 -6.57
C ILE A 103 5.33 -2.19 -6.71
N THR A 104 4.38 -3.02 -7.14
CA THR A 104 4.61 -4.40 -7.55
C THR A 104 4.46 -4.50 -9.06
N ILE A 105 5.48 -5.06 -9.71
CA ILE A 105 5.51 -5.28 -11.15
C ILE A 105 5.56 -6.79 -11.35
N THR A 106 4.60 -7.33 -12.10
CA THR A 106 4.55 -8.74 -12.47
C THR A 106 4.67 -8.84 -13.98
N ASN A 107 5.65 -9.58 -14.46
CA ASN A 107 5.85 -9.93 -15.86
C ASN A 107 5.44 -11.39 -16.08
N GLU A 108 4.53 -11.65 -17.01
CA GLU A 108 4.04 -13.00 -17.34
C GLU A 108 4.27 -13.31 -18.82
N LEU A 109 5.04 -14.35 -19.14
CA LEU A 109 5.21 -14.81 -20.53
C LEU A 109 4.18 -15.88 -20.92
N PRO A 110 3.91 -16.01 -22.23
CA PRO A 110 3.28 -17.21 -22.76
C PRO A 110 4.06 -18.46 -22.31
N GLY A 111 3.35 -19.48 -21.85
CA GLY A 111 3.95 -20.69 -21.30
C GLY A 111 4.08 -20.71 -19.78
N GLY A 112 3.66 -19.66 -19.06
CA GLY A 112 3.48 -19.71 -17.60
C GLY A 112 4.70 -19.31 -16.77
N TYR A 113 5.71 -18.70 -17.39
CA TYR A 113 6.82 -18.08 -16.66
C TYR A 113 6.36 -16.73 -16.09
N VAL A 114 6.71 -16.49 -14.82
CA VAL A 114 6.34 -15.28 -14.09
C VAL A 114 7.55 -14.73 -13.35
N GLU A 115 7.78 -13.41 -13.41
CA GLU A 115 8.70 -12.69 -12.54
C GLU A 115 7.93 -11.57 -11.87
N THR A 116 8.16 -11.38 -10.57
CA THR A 116 7.54 -10.34 -9.78
C THR A 116 8.60 -9.59 -8.99
N TRP A 117 8.59 -8.27 -9.10
CA TRP A 117 9.39 -7.37 -8.27
C TRP A 117 8.45 -6.54 -7.41
N THR A 118 8.79 -6.38 -6.13
CA THR A 118 8.10 -5.42 -5.25
C THR A 118 9.10 -4.38 -4.75
N PHE A 119 8.73 -3.12 -4.92
CA PHE A 119 9.49 -1.96 -4.50
C PHE A 119 8.73 -1.16 -3.45
N GLU A 120 9.47 -0.57 -2.53
CA GLU A 120 8.97 0.41 -1.57
C GLU A 120 9.81 1.68 -1.66
N TRP A 121 9.14 2.84 -1.64
CA TRP A 121 9.85 4.12 -1.57
C TRP A 121 10.37 4.35 -0.15
N VAL A 122 11.69 4.44 -0.04
CA VAL A 122 12.40 4.70 1.21
C VAL A 122 12.98 6.11 1.15
N GLY A 123 12.43 7.02 1.96
CA GLY A 123 12.86 8.41 2.01
C GLY A 123 11.77 9.35 2.51
N GLY A 124 12.05 10.65 2.55
CA GLY A 124 11.11 11.70 2.96
C GLY A 124 11.78 13.08 3.09
N GLY A 125 11.02 14.16 2.86
CA GLY A 125 11.38 15.56 3.19
C GLY A 125 12.60 16.19 2.50
N GLY A 126 13.45 15.42 1.84
CA GLY A 126 14.68 15.91 1.19
C GLY A 126 15.35 14.92 0.22
N GLY A 127 14.67 13.83 -0.12
CA GLY A 127 15.18 12.79 -1.02
C GLY A 127 14.59 11.42 -0.70
N GLY A 128 14.97 10.42 -1.50
CA GLY A 128 14.60 9.03 -1.33
C GLY A 128 14.93 8.21 -2.56
N GLU A 129 14.70 6.92 -2.46
CA GLU A 129 14.88 5.98 -3.56
C GLU A 129 13.84 4.86 -3.51
N TRP A 130 13.57 4.28 -4.68
CA TRP A 130 12.87 3.01 -4.75
C TRP A 130 13.82 1.91 -4.33
N ARG A 131 13.45 1.16 -3.30
CA ARG A 131 14.20 0.00 -2.85
C ARG A 131 13.39 -1.26 -3.12
N GLN A 132 14.00 -2.24 -3.77
CA GLN A 132 13.37 -3.55 -3.91
C GLN A 132 13.27 -4.20 -2.53
N THR A 133 12.07 -4.66 -2.19
CA THR A 133 11.80 -5.37 -0.94
C THR A 133 11.58 -6.86 -1.16
N ASP A 134 11.18 -7.25 -2.36
CA ASP A 134 10.91 -8.65 -2.70
C ASP A 134 11.12 -8.89 -4.20
N TYR A 135 11.57 -10.11 -4.52
CA TYR A 135 11.67 -10.60 -5.88
C TYR A 135 11.36 -12.09 -5.91
N GLU A 136 10.54 -12.50 -6.88
CA GLU A 136 10.15 -13.89 -7.06
C GLU A 136 10.07 -14.22 -8.55
N SER A 137 10.53 -15.42 -8.91
CA SER A 137 10.42 -15.95 -10.27
C SER A 137 9.91 -17.38 -10.25
N HIS A 138 8.95 -17.69 -11.10
CA HIS A 138 8.36 -19.02 -11.25
C HIS A 138 8.41 -19.48 -12.68
N ALA A 139 8.80 -20.74 -12.88
CA ALA A 139 8.62 -21.45 -14.14
C ALA A 139 7.24 -22.16 -14.14
N PRO A 140 6.69 -22.47 -15.31
CA PRO A 140 5.51 -23.34 -15.38
C PRO A 140 5.78 -24.67 -14.70
N VAL A 141 4.80 -25.14 -13.94
CA VAL A 141 4.79 -26.51 -13.42
C VAL A 141 4.53 -27.45 -14.60
N ASN A 142 5.57 -28.09 -15.11
CA ASN A 142 5.40 -29.23 -16.02
C ASN A 142 4.68 -30.33 -15.23
N ASN A 143 3.44 -30.65 -15.58
CA ASN A 143 2.73 -31.79 -15.01
C ASN A 143 2.94 -33.01 -15.92
N PRO A 144 3.89 -33.93 -15.62
CA PRO A 144 4.16 -35.08 -16.47
C PRO A 144 3.05 -36.16 -16.46
N GLU A 145 1.95 -35.97 -15.73
CA GLU A 145 0.97 -37.04 -15.43
C GLU A 145 -0.30 -37.06 -16.30
N LYS A 146 -0.35 -36.41 -17.46
CA LYS A 146 -1.41 -36.75 -18.44
C LYS A 146 -0.85 -37.70 -19.50
N PRO A 147 -0.99 -39.04 -19.34
CA PRO A 147 -0.82 -39.93 -20.46
C PRO A 147 -1.79 -39.51 -21.56
N ASN A 148 -1.29 -39.41 -22.80
CA ASN A 148 -2.12 -39.21 -23.98
C ASN A 148 -3.22 -40.27 -23.98
N GLU A 149 -4.47 -39.85 -23.78
CA GLU A 149 -5.62 -40.67 -24.16
C GLU A 149 -5.63 -40.66 -25.70
N LEU A 150 -5.14 -41.77 -26.27
CA LEU A 150 -5.26 -42.13 -27.68
C LEU A 150 -6.72 -42.46 -28.02
#